data_AF-A0A2W4X605-F1
#
_entry.id   AF-A0A2W4X605-F1
#
_cell.length_a   1.000
_cell.length_b   1.000
_cell.length_c   1.000
_cell.angle_alpha   90.00
_cell.angle_beta   90.00
_cell.angle_gamma   90.00
#
_symmetry.space_group_name_H-M   'P 1'
#
loop_
_entity.id
_entity.type
_entity.pdbx_description
1 polymer ?
#
loop_
_entity_poly.entity_id
_entity_poly.type
_entity_poly.pdbx_seq_one_letter_code
_entity_poly.pdbx_strand_id
1 'polypeptide(L)'
;MAASSSLVTEDIDLDPAFYAAAKIANVIAHDRAAQLCAARHPGTPELRLRERQCLQLCARGRTDAEIGRELGVSLATVRRHIESARVRFGVSSRVQAALRALQTGQIEP
;
A
#
# COMPACT_ATOMS: atom_id res chain seq x y z
N MET A 1 -0.52 -11.14 1.48
CA MET A 1 -0.49 -12.58 1.17
C MET A 1 0.70 -13.18 1.93
N ALA A 2 0.46 -13.86 3.04
CA ALA A 2 1.52 -14.59 3.76
C ALA A 2 1.73 -15.92 3.02
N ALA A 3 2.80 -16.03 2.23
CA ALA A 3 3.19 -17.29 1.64
C ALA A 3 3.62 -18.23 2.78
N SER A 4 2.80 -19.23 3.11
CA SER A 4 3.21 -20.31 4.01
C SER A 4 3.80 -21.42 3.14
N SER A 5 5.10 -21.67 3.27
CA SER A 5 5.75 -22.82 2.61
C SER A 5 6.23 -23.79 3.68
N SER A 6 5.63 -24.98 3.69
CA SER A 6 6.05 -26.09 4.55
C SER A 6 7.01 -26.97 3.77
N LEU A 7 8.15 -27.32 4.36
CA LEU A 7 9.10 -28.27 3.77
C LEU A 7 8.50 -29.68 3.92
N VAL A 8 7.87 -30.21 2.87
CA VAL A 8 7.37 -31.59 2.84
C VAL A 8 8.57 -32.53 2.64
N THR A 9 8.74 -33.49 3.54
CA THR A 9 9.90 -34.41 3.59
C THR A 9 9.46 -35.87 3.58
N GLU A 10 8.29 -36.15 3.02
CA GLU A 10 7.78 -37.52 2.93
C GLU A 10 8.74 -38.36 2.08
N ASP A 11 9.36 -39.35 2.73
CA ASP A 11 10.27 -40.39 2.21
C ASP A 11 11.77 -40.06 2.00
N ILE A 12 12.34 -39.06 2.68
CA ILE A 12 13.79 -38.81 2.62
C ILE A 12 14.45 -39.01 3.99
N ASP A 13 15.37 -39.98 4.09
CA ASP A 13 16.26 -40.16 5.26
C ASP A 13 17.29 -39.01 5.27
N LEU A 14 16.86 -37.87 5.78
CA LEU A 14 17.66 -36.65 5.85
C LEU A 14 18.47 -36.66 7.14
N ASP A 15 19.78 -36.51 6.99
CA ASP A 15 20.66 -36.24 8.12
C ASP A 15 20.12 -35.05 8.95
N PRO A 16 20.06 -35.15 10.29
CA PRO A 16 19.50 -34.11 11.14
C PRO A 16 20.16 -32.74 10.97
N ALA A 17 21.47 -32.69 10.67
CA ALA A 17 22.16 -31.43 10.42
C ALA A 17 21.77 -30.84 9.05
N PHE A 18 21.55 -31.69 8.04
CA PHE A 18 21.03 -31.26 6.75
C PHE A 18 19.61 -30.70 6.87
N TYR A 19 18.72 -31.35 7.63
CA TYR A 19 17.37 -30.83 7.88
C TYR A 19 17.39 -29.46 8.58
N ALA A 20 18.22 -29.30 9.60
CA ALA A 20 18.39 -28.04 10.29
C ALA A 20 18.88 -26.93 9.35
N ALA A 21 19.87 -27.22 8.50
CA ALA A 21 20.38 -26.29 7.51
C ALA A 21 19.32 -25.93 6.46
N ALA A 22 18.58 -26.90 5.92
CA ALA A 22 17.52 -26.68 4.94
C ALA A 22 16.39 -25.81 5.53
N LYS A 23 16.03 -26.03 6.80
CA LYS A 23 15.02 -25.24 7.49
C LYS A 23 15.46 -23.79 7.69
N ILE A 24 16.70 -23.56 8.10
CA ILE A 24 17.28 -22.22 8.22
C ILE A 24 17.33 -21.54 6.85
N ALA A 25 17.78 -22.25 5.81
CA ALA A 25 17.84 -21.73 4.45
C ALA A 25 16.45 -21.33 3.94
N ASN A 26 15.41 -22.12 4.21
CA ASN A 26 14.03 -21.79 3.85
C ASN A 26 13.55 -20.51 4.55
N VAL A 27 13.81 -20.37 5.85
CA VAL A 27 13.45 -19.17 6.62
C VAL A 27 14.16 -17.93 6.09
N ILE A 28 15.47 -18.02 5.83
CA ILE A 28 16.26 -16.90 5.29
C ILE A 28 15.79 -16.54 3.87
N ALA A 29 15.58 -17.54 3.00
CA ALA A 29 15.11 -17.32 1.65
C ALA A 29 13.72 -16.65 1.64
N HIS A 30 12.83 -17.06 2.56
CA HIS A 30 11.51 -16.47 2.70
C HIS A 30 11.57 -15.02 3.18
N ASP A 31 12.32 -14.75 4.25
CA ASP A 31 12.50 -13.38 4.78
C ASP A 31 13.06 -12.45 3.70
N ARG A 32 14.08 -12.91 2.95
CA ARG A 32 14.63 -12.13 1.83
C ARG A 32 13.66 -11.99 0.67
N ALA A 33 12.89 -13.02 0.33
CA ALA A 33 11.85 -12.90 -0.69
C ALA A 33 10.75 -11.92 -0.27
N ALA A 34 10.34 -11.91 1.00
CA ALA A 34 9.36 -10.98 1.55
C ALA A 34 9.89 -9.53 1.52
N GLN A 35 11.14 -9.31 1.93
CA GLN A 35 11.80 -8.01 1.88
C GLN A 35 11.98 -7.52 0.43
N LEU A 36 12.40 -8.40 -0.48
CA LEU A 36 12.52 -8.07 -1.90
C LEU A 36 11.15 -7.78 -2.51
N CYS A 37 10.09 -8.53 -2.19
CA CYS A 37 8.74 -8.24 -2.67
C CYS A 37 8.17 -6.94 -2.08
N ALA A 38 8.46 -6.62 -0.81
CA ALA A 38 8.11 -5.34 -0.20
C ALA A 38 8.86 -4.18 -0.88
N ALA A 39 10.17 -4.34 -1.10
CA ALA A 39 11.00 -3.37 -1.80
C ALA A 39 10.66 -3.25 -3.29
N ARG A 40 10.13 -4.31 -3.90
CA ARG A 40 9.77 -4.40 -5.33
C ARG A 40 8.31 -4.03 -5.61
N HIS A 41 7.60 -3.38 -4.68
CA HIS A 41 6.43 -2.59 -5.06
C HIS A 41 6.94 -1.42 -5.92
N PRO A 42 6.76 -1.45 -7.26
CA PRO A 42 7.20 -0.35 -8.11
C PRO A 42 6.44 0.89 -7.63
N GLY A 43 7.19 1.92 -7.25
CA GLY A 43 6.77 3.21 -6.69
C GLY A 43 5.28 3.31 -6.39
N THR A 44 4.92 3.17 -5.11
CA THR A 44 3.60 3.59 -4.65
C THR A 44 3.31 4.97 -5.25
N PRO A 45 2.23 5.12 -6.02
CA PRO A 45 2.03 6.33 -6.79
C PRO A 45 2.01 7.56 -5.88
N GLU A 46 2.97 8.47 -6.06
CA GLU A 46 3.03 9.68 -5.24
C GLU A 46 1.93 10.65 -5.64
N LEU A 47 1.21 11.18 -4.67
CA LEU A 47 0.21 12.22 -4.82
C LEU A 47 0.88 13.56 -5.09
N ARG A 48 0.30 14.34 -5.99
CA ARG A 48 0.66 15.75 -6.15
C ARG A 48 0.15 16.53 -4.96
N LEU A 49 0.75 17.68 -4.70
CA LEU A 49 0.42 18.53 -3.55
C LEU A 49 -1.09 18.77 -3.37
N ARG A 50 -1.79 19.16 -4.43
CA ARG A 50 -3.24 19.42 -4.38
C ARG A 50 -4.08 18.17 -4.16
N GLU A 51 -3.67 17.05 -4.72
CA GLU A 51 -4.35 15.75 -4.53
C GLU A 51 -4.20 15.29 -3.07
N ARG A 52 -2.99 15.42 -2.52
CA ARG A 52 -2.68 15.16 -1.11
C ARG A 52 -3.54 16.02 -0.18
N GLN A 53 -3.58 17.33 -0.41
CA GLN A 53 -4.41 18.25 0.39
C GLN A 53 -5.90 17.89 0.35
N CYS A 54 -6.44 17.56 -0.83
CA CYS A 54 -7.84 17.14 -0.96
C CYS A 54 -8.10 15.83 -0.20
N LEU A 55 -7.21 14.85 -0.30
CA LEU A 55 -7.36 13.57 0.39
C LEU A 55 -7.14 13.67 1.91
N GLN A 56 -6.27 14.56 2.38
CA GLN A 56 -6.07 14.88 3.80
C GLN A 56 -7.36 15.40 4.43
N LEU A 57 -8.03 16.36 3.76
CA LEU A 57 -9.31 16.89 4.24
C LEU A 57 -10.44 15.87 4.09
N CYS A 58 -10.40 15.03 3.06
CA CYS A 58 -11.32 13.91 2.93
C CYS A 58 -11.19 12.90 4.07
N ALA A 59 -9.96 12.58 4.50
CA ALA A 59 -9.71 11.69 5.64
C ALA A 59 -10.30 12.26 6.94
N ARG A 60 -10.29 13.59 7.09
CA ARG A 60 -10.94 14.33 8.18
C ARG A 60 -12.46 14.47 8.06
N GLY A 61 -13.08 13.81 7.08
CA GLY A 61 -14.54 13.80 6.90
C GLY A 61 -15.11 15.03 6.16
N ARG A 62 -14.29 15.87 5.52
CA ARG A 62 -14.78 17.03 4.76
C ARG A 62 -15.44 16.63 3.44
N THR A 63 -16.55 17.26 3.11
CA THR A 63 -17.21 17.19 1.80
C THR A 63 -16.42 17.95 0.73
N ASP A 64 -16.65 17.65 -0.56
CA ASP A 64 -15.93 18.35 -1.64
C ASP A 64 -16.17 19.88 -1.64
N ALA A 65 -17.36 20.31 -1.21
CA ALA A 65 -17.72 21.71 -1.10
C ALA A 65 -16.94 22.40 0.03
N GLU A 66 -16.79 21.74 1.18
CA GLU A 66 -15.97 22.23 2.29
C GLU A 66 -14.49 22.31 1.91
N ILE A 67 -13.97 21.27 1.24
CA ILE A 67 -12.60 21.24 0.73
C ILE A 67 -12.35 22.42 -0.22
N GLY A 68 -13.30 22.70 -1.13
CA GLY A 68 -13.18 23.82 -2.06
C GLY A 68 -13.11 25.17 -1.34
N ARG A 69 -13.95 25.38 -0.33
CA ARG A 69 -13.92 26.58 0.52
C ARG A 69 -12.60 26.72 1.26
N GLU A 70 -12.09 25.65 1.86
CA GLU A 70 -10.85 25.67 2.65
C GLU A 70 -9.60 25.88 1.78
N LEU A 71 -9.58 25.31 0.58
CA LEU A 71 -8.43 25.40 -0.35
C LEU A 71 -8.50 26.58 -1.32
N GLY A 72 -9.59 27.37 -1.29
CA GLY A 72 -9.81 28.51 -2.18
C GLY A 72 -10.02 28.12 -3.65
N VAL A 73 -10.65 26.98 -3.92
CA VAL A 73 -10.86 26.44 -5.28
C VAL A 73 -12.30 25.99 -5.49
N SER A 74 -12.74 25.90 -6.76
CA SER A 74 -14.09 25.45 -7.07
C SER A 74 -14.35 23.99 -6.70
N LEU A 75 -15.61 23.63 -6.47
CA LEU A 75 -16.07 22.24 -6.28
C LEU A 75 -15.60 21.32 -7.42
N ALA A 76 -15.69 21.81 -8.67
CA ALA A 76 -15.26 21.06 -9.85
C ALA A 76 -13.74 20.80 -9.83
N THR A 77 -12.95 21.78 -9.37
CA THR A 77 -11.49 21.64 -9.21
C THR A 77 -11.14 20.57 -8.17
N VAL A 78 -11.84 20.55 -7.03
CA VAL A 78 -11.66 19.51 -6.00
C VAL A 78 -11.95 18.14 -6.56
N ARG A 79 -13.11 17.97 -7.21
CA ARG A 79 -13.49 16.69 -7.85
C ARG A 79 -12.46 16.22 -8.86
N ARG A 80 -11.89 17.12 -9.66
CA ARG A 80 -10.81 16.80 -10.60
C ARG A 80 -9.54 16.30 -9.91
N HIS A 81 -9.15 16.92 -8.79
CA HIS A 81 -8.00 16.47 -8.00
C HIS A 81 -8.25 15.10 -7.35
N ILE A 82 -9.43 14.89 -6.76
CA ILE A 82 -9.80 13.58 -6.18
C ILE A 82 -9.86 12.49 -7.25
N GLU A 83 -10.40 12.79 -8.43
CA GLU A 83 -10.42 11.85 -9.55
C GLU A 83 -9.01 11.51 -10.05
N SER A 84 -8.13 12.52 -10.16
CA SER A 84 -6.72 12.29 -10.51
C SER A 84 -6.01 11.38 -9.51
N ALA A 85 -6.30 11.54 -8.21
CA ALA A 85 -5.77 10.69 -7.16
C ALA A 85 -6.32 9.26 -7.22
N ARG A 86 -7.62 9.11 -7.49
CA ARG A 86 -8.29 7.80 -7.67
C ARG A 86 -7.70 7.02 -8.83
N VAL A 87 -7.59 7.65 -10.00
CA VAL A 87 -6.98 7.06 -11.20
C VAL A 87 -5.55 6.63 -10.89
N ARG A 88 -4.79 7.49 -10.20
CA ARG A 88 -3.41 7.20 -9.84
C ARG A 88 -3.28 6.00 -8.89
N PHE A 89 -4.19 5.86 -7.92
CA PHE A 89 -4.22 4.70 -7.02
C PHE A 89 -4.97 3.48 -7.58
N GLY A 90 -5.62 3.59 -8.74
CA GLY A 90 -6.43 2.51 -9.31
C GLY A 90 -7.67 2.16 -8.47
N VAL A 91 -8.32 3.14 -7.85
CA VAL A 91 -9.47 2.92 -6.95
C VAL A 91 -10.74 3.62 -7.46
N SER A 92 -11.90 3.08 -7.08
CA SER A 92 -13.22 3.58 -7.50
C SER A 92 -13.93 4.44 -6.46
N SER A 93 -13.28 4.63 -5.31
CA SER A 93 -13.63 5.38 -4.12
C SER A 93 -12.89 6.70 -3.84
N ARG A 94 -13.54 7.82 -3.47
CA ARG A 94 -12.80 8.88 -2.75
C ARG A 94 -12.32 8.41 -1.37
N VAL A 95 -13.14 7.58 -0.71
CA VAL A 95 -12.81 6.97 0.59
C VAL A 95 -11.70 5.95 0.41
N GLN A 96 -11.76 5.13 -0.64
CA GLN A 96 -10.68 4.20 -0.97
C GLN A 96 -9.37 4.95 -1.28
N ALA A 97 -9.43 6.08 -1.99
CA ALA A 97 -8.25 6.90 -2.28
C ALA A 97 -7.63 7.49 -1.00
N ALA A 98 -8.44 8.01 -0.08
CA ALA A 98 -7.97 8.50 1.21
C ALA A 98 -7.35 7.36 2.05
N LEU A 99 -7.98 6.18 2.09
CA LEU A 99 -7.44 5.00 2.78
C LEU A 99 -6.10 4.56 2.20
N ARG A 100 -5.95 4.52 0.86
CA ARG A 100 -4.67 4.21 0.20
C ARG A 100 -3.60 5.25 0.55
N ALA A 101 -3.95 6.52 0.58
CA ALA A 101 -3.02 7.59 0.95
C ALA A 101 -2.54 7.46 2.41
N LEU A 102 -3.40 7.06 3.34
CA LEU A 102 -3.03 6.75 4.73
C LEU A 102 -2.13 5.52 4.82
N GLN A 103 -2.51 4.41 4.17
CA GLN A 103 -1.73 3.16 4.16
C GLN A 103 -0.32 3.34 3.60
N THR A 104 -0.14 4.34 2.74
CA THR A 104 1.12 4.63 2.07
C THR A 104 1.88 5.79 2.71
N GLY A 105 1.40 6.33 3.83
CA GLY A 105 2.04 7.40 4.58
C GLY A 105 2.08 8.75 3.86
N GLN A 106 1.23 8.94 2.84
CA GLN A 106 1.22 10.18 2.05
C GLN A 106 0.35 11.29 2.65
N ILE A 107 -0.55 10.94 3.58
CA ILE A 107 -1.38 11.82 4.39
C ILE A 107 -1.49 11.27 5.80
N GLU A 108 -1.90 12.10 6.75
CA GLU A 108 -2.18 11.72 8.13
C GLU A 108 -3.70 11.78 8.41
N PRO A 109 -4.20 11.19 9.51
CA PRO A 109 -5.61 11.33 9.91
C PRO A 109 -6.08 12.79 10.12
#